data_AF-A0A3B1CLI5-F1
#
_entry.id   AF-A0A3B1CLI5-F1
#
_cell.length_a   1.000
_cell.length_b   1.000
_cell.length_c   1.000
_cell.angle_alpha   90.00
_cell.angle_beta   90.00
_cell.angle_gamma   90.00
#
_symmetry.space_group_name_H-M   'P 1'
#
loop_
_entity.id
_entity.type
_entity.pdbx_description
1 polymer ?
#
loop_
_entity_poly.entity_id
_entity_poly.type
_entity_poly.pdbx_seq_one_letter_code
_entity_poly.pdbx_strand_id
1 'polypeptide(L)'
;MIFQKIPGRSRPGMKKEKIMGNDDMKRDVDLVKAIQEGIKEADGIITEIGESLLDCVNLLRTEQSDRVFKALSEGIKNLNHLMDFIREVKKGVEHLRLKGYAISMEPFACWDNSLDIFREMLSAFETSDWVTLSDLVQYELPPLFEEGKKGLSEINGRLQEF
;
A
#
# COMPACT_ATOMS: atom_id res chain seq x y z
N MET A 1 -16.19 -59.95 -38.68
CA MET A 1 -15.15 -59.08 -39.28
C MET A 1 -15.90 -57.93 -39.95
N ILE A 2 -15.80 -56.63 -39.61
CA ILE A 2 -14.77 -55.82 -38.95
C ILE A 2 -15.43 -54.68 -38.13
N PHE A 3 -14.69 -54.32 -37.08
CA PHE A 3 -14.74 -53.27 -36.07
C PHE A 3 -15.26 -51.85 -36.38
N GLN A 4 -16.10 -51.37 -35.45
CA GLN A 4 -16.10 -50.11 -34.67
C GLN A 4 -15.52 -48.77 -35.20
N LYS A 5 -16.30 -47.72 -34.89
CA LYS A 5 -16.00 -46.27 -34.86
C LYS A 5 -14.59 -45.92 -34.37
N ILE A 6 -13.95 -44.96 -35.05
CA ILE A 6 -12.97 -44.04 -34.45
C ILE A 6 -13.40 -42.60 -34.82
N PRO A 7 -13.84 -41.77 -33.87
CA PRO A 7 -13.99 -40.33 -34.10
C PRO A 7 -12.60 -39.69 -34.21
N GLY A 8 -12.46 -38.83 -35.21
CA GLY A 8 -11.22 -38.12 -35.53
C GLY A 8 -10.65 -37.35 -34.35
N ARG A 9 -9.33 -37.50 -34.19
CA ARG A 9 -8.44 -36.76 -33.30
C ARG A 9 -8.78 -35.27 -33.22
N SER A 10 -9.19 -34.80 -32.05
CA SER A 10 -9.08 -33.38 -31.69
C SER A 10 -7.59 -33.02 -31.63
N ARG A 11 -7.15 -32.08 -32.48
CA ARG A 11 -5.80 -31.51 -32.40
C ARG A 11 -5.66 -30.72 -31.08
N PRO A 12 -4.58 -30.91 -30.31
CA PRO A 12 -4.22 -30.02 -29.23
C PRO A 12 -3.45 -28.82 -29.77
N GLY A 13 -3.71 -27.64 -29.20
CA GLY A 13 -2.78 -26.50 -29.28
C GLY A 13 -3.18 -25.41 -30.28
N MET A 14 -3.64 -24.30 -29.72
CA MET A 14 -2.98 -23.00 -29.88
C MET A 14 -3.46 -22.13 -28.72
N LYS A 15 -2.65 -22.04 -27.65
CA LYS A 15 -2.73 -20.88 -26.76
C LYS A 15 -2.46 -19.68 -27.68
N LYS A 16 -3.43 -18.79 -27.83
CA LYS A 16 -3.20 -17.50 -28.47
C LYS A 16 -2.17 -16.78 -27.60
N GLU A 17 -0.90 -16.84 -27.99
CA GLU A 17 0.08 -15.87 -27.53
C GLU A 17 -0.49 -14.51 -27.92
N LYS A 18 -0.93 -13.78 -26.89
CA LYS A 18 -1.46 -12.43 -27.05
C LYS A 18 -0.26 -11.59 -27.48
N ILE A 19 -0.12 -11.35 -28.79
CA ILE A 19 0.87 -10.41 -29.30
C ILE A 19 0.49 -9.07 -28.70
N MET A 20 1.25 -8.64 -27.69
CA MET A 20 1.01 -7.42 -26.93
C MET A 20 1.19 -6.25 -27.90
N GLY A 21 0.13 -5.46 -28.09
CA GLY A 21 0.20 -4.31 -28.98
C GLY A 21 1.13 -3.24 -28.42
N ASN A 22 1.74 -2.44 -29.29
CA ASN A 22 2.64 -1.34 -28.91
C ASN A 22 1.98 -0.38 -27.89
N ASP A 23 0.66 -0.21 -27.97
CA ASP A 23 -0.13 0.62 -27.04
C ASP A 23 -0.29 -0.01 -25.65
N ASP A 24 -0.38 -1.34 -25.56
CA ASP A 24 -0.44 -2.05 -24.27
C ASP A 24 0.89 -1.93 -23.53
N MET A 25 2.01 -2.05 -24.26
CA MET A 25 3.35 -1.88 -23.71
C MET A 25 3.58 -0.45 -23.21
N LYS A 26 3.10 0.56 -23.95
CA LYS A 26 3.17 1.97 -23.50
C LYS A 26 2.39 2.20 -22.21
N ARG A 27 1.17 1.67 -22.11
CA ARG A 27 0.34 1.79 -20.89
C ARG A 27 1.00 1.14 -19.68
N ASP A 28 1.71 0.04 -19.88
CA ASP A 28 2.43 -0.63 -18.78
C ASP A 28 3.63 0.18 -18.32
N VAL A 29 4.39 0.78 -19.24
CA VAL A 29 5.46 1.73 -18.88
C VAL A 29 4.92 2.95 -18.13
N ASP A 30 3.81 3.53 -18.58
CA ASP A 30 3.18 4.68 -17.92
C ASP A 30 2.68 4.30 -16.51
N LEU A 31 2.10 3.10 -16.35
CA LEU A 31 1.67 2.60 -15.04
C LEU A 31 2.86 2.34 -14.10
N VAL A 32 3.94 1.73 -14.60
CA VAL A 32 5.17 1.53 -13.81
C VAL A 32 5.69 2.86 -13.29
N LYS A 33 5.79 3.88 -14.15
CA LYS A 33 6.22 5.23 -13.74
C LYS A 33 5.32 5.83 -12.68
N ALA A 34 4.00 5.78 -12.88
CA ALA A 34 3.04 6.31 -11.92
C ALA A 34 3.15 5.61 -10.55
N ILE A 35 3.39 4.29 -10.53
CA ILE A 35 3.62 3.54 -9.29
C ILE A 35 4.94 3.95 -8.63
N GLN A 36 6.02 4.08 -9.40
CA GLN A 36 7.32 4.50 -8.87
C GLN A 36 7.29 5.92 -8.28
N GLU A 37 6.62 6.84 -8.96
CA GLU A 37 6.37 8.20 -8.47
C GLU A 37 5.53 8.15 -7.19
N GLY A 38 4.43 7.40 -7.20
CA GLY A 38 3.59 7.26 -6.02
C GLY A 38 4.32 6.64 -4.82
N ILE A 39 5.21 5.66 -5.02
CA ILE A 39 6.05 5.10 -3.96
C ILE A 39 7.00 6.16 -3.38
N LYS A 40 7.61 7.00 -4.22
CA LYS A 40 8.49 8.08 -3.74
C LYS A 40 7.72 9.12 -2.94
N GLU A 41 6.52 9.47 -3.40
CA GLU A 41 5.63 10.38 -2.67
C GLU A 41 5.18 9.80 -1.33
N ALA A 42 4.85 8.51 -1.28
CA ALA A 42 4.47 7.83 -0.04
C ALA A 42 5.54 7.96 1.04
N ASP A 43 6.83 7.83 0.69
CA ASP A 43 7.94 7.95 1.66
C ASP A 43 7.94 9.31 2.37
N GLY A 44 7.75 10.38 1.60
CA GLY A 44 7.62 11.74 2.12
C GLY A 44 6.37 11.89 3.00
N ILE A 45 5.21 11.45 2.51
CA ILE A 45 3.94 11.52 3.24
C ILE A 45 4.01 10.76 4.57
N ILE A 46 4.57 9.55 4.58
CA ILE A 46 4.73 8.73 5.79
C ILE A 46 5.58 9.47 6.82
N THR A 47 6.68 10.08 6.38
CA THR A 47 7.60 10.81 7.26
C THR A 47 6.93 12.04 7.84
N GLU A 48 6.27 12.86 7.01
CA GLU A 48 5.56 14.07 7.45
C GLU A 48 4.44 13.75 8.45
N ILE A 49 3.65 12.70 8.20
CA ILE A 49 2.59 12.28 9.12
C ILE A 49 3.17 11.79 10.45
N GLY A 50 4.23 10.97 10.40
CA GLY A 50 4.86 10.42 11.59
C GLY A 50 5.44 11.51 12.49
N GLU A 51 6.20 12.44 11.92
CA GLU A 51 6.76 13.58 12.66
C GLU A 51 5.66 14.46 13.24
N SER A 52 4.64 14.79 12.44
CA SER A 52 3.53 15.63 12.90
C SER A 52 2.75 15.02 14.06
N LEU A 53 2.45 13.72 14.00
CA LEU A 53 1.76 13.01 15.08
C LEU A 53 2.63 12.91 16.34
N LEU A 54 3.92 12.63 16.17
CA LEU A 54 4.86 12.56 17.29
C LEU A 54 4.97 13.90 18.02
N ASP A 55 5.07 15.00 17.28
CA ASP A 55 5.06 16.35 17.84
C ASP A 55 3.75 16.63 18.60
N CYS A 56 2.61 16.23 18.03
CA CYS A 56 1.32 16.42 18.68
C CYS A 56 1.19 15.66 20.00
N VAL A 57 1.61 14.39 20.07
CA VAL A 57 1.53 13.61 21.32
C VAL A 57 2.56 14.07 22.35
N ASN A 58 3.70 14.62 21.91
CA ASN A 58 4.63 15.28 22.82
C ASN A 58 4.05 16.57 23.40
N LEU A 59 3.32 17.35 22.59
CA LEU A 59 2.60 18.53 23.05
C LEU A 59 1.44 18.19 23.97
N LEU A 60 0.68 17.11 23.75
CA LEU A 60 -0.40 16.68 24.65
C LEU A 60 0.05 16.49 26.11
N ARG A 61 1.33 16.16 26.32
CA ARG A 61 1.92 15.99 27.66
C ARG A 61 2.13 17.31 28.39
N THR A 62 2.21 18.42 27.67
CA THR A 62 2.50 19.75 28.21
C THR A 62 1.33 20.73 28.05
N GLU A 63 0.50 20.55 27.02
CA GLU A 63 -0.59 21.45 26.65
C GLU A 63 -1.76 20.68 26.01
N GLN A 64 -2.96 20.81 26.60
CA GLN A 64 -4.21 20.29 26.05
C GLN A 64 -5.07 21.43 25.50
N SER A 65 -4.62 22.02 24.40
CA SER A 65 -5.33 23.12 23.74
C SER A 65 -6.04 22.68 22.46
N ASP A 66 -7.06 23.45 22.05
CA ASP A 66 -7.80 23.23 20.80
C ASP A 66 -6.88 23.11 19.58
N ARG A 67 -5.74 23.83 19.61
CA ARG A 67 -4.72 23.76 18.55
C ARG A 67 -4.12 22.36 18.47
N VAL A 68 -3.74 21.77 19.60
CA VAL A 68 -3.15 20.43 19.67
C VAL A 68 -4.18 19.38 19.22
N PHE A 69 -5.42 19.48 19.69
CA PHE A 69 -6.48 18.57 19.28
C PHE A 69 -6.81 18.66 17.78
N LYS A 70 -6.82 19.89 17.22
CA LYS A 70 -7.02 20.08 15.78
C LYS A 70 -5.88 19.45 14.98
N ALA A 71 -4.63 19.60 15.43
CA ALA A 71 -3.48 19.01 14.77
C ALA A 71 -3.51 17.46 14.82
N LEU A 72 -3.88 16.88 15.97
CA LEU A 72 -4.09 15.43 16.10
C LEU A 72 -5.20 14.91 15.18
N SER A 73 -6.34 15.61 15.15
CA SER A 73 -7.46 15.25 14.28
C SER A 73 -7.03 15.24 12.80
N GLU A 74 -6.23 16.22 12.39
CA GLU A 74 -5.68 16.28 11.04
C GLU A 74 -4.68 15.15 10.78
N GLY A 75 -3.78 14.86 11.73
CA GLY A 75 -2.85 13.74 11.63
C GLY A 75 -3.56 12.40 11.46
N ILE A 76 -4.63 12.14 12.23
CA ILE A 76 -5.45 10.92 12.10
C ILE A 76 -6.16 10.86 10.74
N LYS A 77 -6.67 11.99 10.23
CA LYS A 77 -7.24 12.02 8.86
C LYS A 77 -6.19 11.73 7.79
N ASN A 78 -4.98 12.25 7.97
CA ASN A 78 -3.89 12.01 7.04
C ASN A 78 -3.46 10.55 7.02
N LEU A 79 -3.53 9.83 8.16
CA LEU A 79 -3.34 8.37 8.18
C LEU A 79 -4.37 7.64 7.30
N ASN A 80 -5.64 8.05 7.34
CA ASN A 80 -6.66 7.47 6.46
C ASN A 80 -6.37 7.75 4.98
N HIS A 81 -5.97 8.99 4.64
CA HIS A 81 -5.59 9.34 3.28
C HIS A 81 -4.37 8.55 2.80
N LEU A 82 -3.36 8.36 3.66
CA LEU A 82 -2.21 7.50 3.37
C LEU A 82 -2.66 6.07 3.07
N MET A 83 -3.57 5.51 3.86
CA MET A 83 -4.07 4.15 3.63
C MET A 83 -4.83 3.99 2.30
N ASP A 84 -5.62 4.98 1.92
CA ASP A 84 -6.28 4.99 0.62
C ASP A 84 -5.25 5.11 -0.52
N PHE A 85 -4.24 5.95 -0.35
CA PHE A 85 -3.14 6.10 -1.31
C PHE A 85 -2.37 4.78 -1.51
N ILE A 86 -1.95 4.13 -0.42
CA ILE A 86 -1.26 2.83 -0.47
C ILE A 86 -2.13 1.77 -1.14
N ARG A 87 -3.45 1.80 -0.93
CA ARG A 87 -4.38 0.89 -1.60
C ARG A 87 -4.40 1.09 -3.12
N GLU A 88 -4.32 2.32 -3.60
CA GLU A 88 -4.24 2.59 -5.05
C GLU A 88 -2.90 2.12 -5.64
N VAL A 89 -1.78 2.36 -4.94
CA VAL A 89 -0.47 1.81 -5.33
C VAL A 89 -0.53 0.28 -5.41
N LYS A 90 -1.10 -0.37 -4.40
CA LYS A 90 -1.30 -1.82 -4.35
C LYS A 90 -2.13 -2.34 -5.53
N LYS A 91 -3.20 -1.64 -5.91
CA LYS A 91 -4.01 -2.00 -7.09
C LYS A 91 -3.21 -1.91 -8.39
N GLY A 92 -2.39 -0.87 -8.53
CA GLY A 92 -1.48 -0.72 -9.68
C GLY A 92 -0.50 -1.89 -9.79
N VAL A 93 0.14 -2.25 -8.68
CA VAL A 93 1.07 -3.38 -8.62
C VAL A 93 0.38 -4.71 -8.90
N GLU A 94 -0.80 -4.93 -8.33
CA GLU A 94 -1.59 -6.14 -8.57
C GLU A 94 -1.96 -6.28 -10.05
N HIS A 95 -2.30 -5.17 -10.73
CA HIS A 95 -2.58 -5.19 -12.17
C HIS A 95 -1.36 -5.62 -12.99
N LEU A 96 -0.16 -5.11 -12.66
CA LEU A 96 1.09 -5.57 -13.29
C LEU A 96 1.34 -7.06 -13.00
N ARG A 97 1.14 -7.51 -11.76
CA ARG A 97 1.29 -8.93 -11.40
C ARG A 97 0.37 -9.83 -12.22
N LEU A 98 -0.90 -9.46 -12.37
CA LEU A 98 -1.89 -10.20 -13.18
C LEU A 98 -1.56 -10.25 -14.67
N LYS A 99 -0.77 -9.28 -15.16
CA LYS A 99 -0.22 -9.28 -16.53
C LYS A 99 1.00 -10.18 -16.72
N GLY A 100 1.55 -10.75 -15.64
CA GLY A 100 2.67 -11.68 -15.68
C GLY A 100 4.01 -11.10 -15.22
N TYR A 101 4.03 -9.87 -14.69
CA TYR A 101 5.21 -9.30 -14.06
C TYR A 101 5.50 -10.03 -12.73
N ALA A 102 6.76 -10.38 -12.49
CA ALA A 102 7.20 -11.17 -11.34
C ALA A 102 7.32 -10.32 -10.05
N ILE A 103 6.21 -9.73 -9.61
CA ILE A 103 6.16 -8.83 -8.45
C ILE A 103 5.44 -9.54 -7.30
N SER A 104 6.04 -9.52 -6.10
CA SER A 104 5.41 -10.05 -4.89
C SER A 104 4.43 -9.03 -4.30
N MET A 105 3.31 -9.51 -3.75
CA MET A 105 2.37 -8.69 -2.97
C MET A 105 2.66 -8.71 -1.47
N GLU A 106 3.59 -9.55 -1.02
CA GLU A 106 4.02 -9.66 0.38
C GLU A 106 4.45 -8.30 0.98
N PRO A 107 5.13 -7.39 0.26
CA PRO A 107 5.51 -6.09 0.82
C PRO A 107 4.33 -5.19 1.21
N PHE A 108 3.09 -5.53 0.83
CA PHE A 108 1.88 -4.82 1.26
C PHE A 108 1.22 -5.40 2.52
N ALA A 109 1.70 -6.55 3.04
CA ALA A 109 1.07 -7.21 4.18
C ALA A 109 1.08 -6.36 5.46
N CYS A 110 2.14 -5.59 5.70
CA CYS A 110 2.23 -4.68 6.84
C CYS A 110 1.10 -3.62 6.83
N TRP A 111 0.74 -3.12 5.65
CA TRP A 111 -0.36 -2.16 5.49
C TRP A 111 -1.74 -2.80 5.66
N ASP A 112 -1.91 -4.08 5.31
CA ASP A 112 -3.17 -4.78 5.58
C ASP A 112 -3.34 -5.02 7.10
N ASN A 113 -2.24 -5.33 7.79
CA ASN A 113 -2.22 -5.58 9.24
C ASN A 113 -2.31 -4.31 10.08
N SER A 114 -2.00 -3.13 9.51
CA SER A 114 -2.01 -1.85 10.22
C SER A 114 -3.41 -1.30 10.52
N LEU A 115 -4.45 -1.88 9.90
CA LEU A 115 -5.83 -1.40 10.04
C LEU A 115 -6.31 -1.43 11.51
N ASP A 116 -5.86 -2.42 12.29
CA ASP A 116 -6.25 -2.52 13.69
C ASP A 116 -5.59 -1.42 14.53
N ILE A 117 -4.33 -1.10 14.28
CA ILE A 117 -3.63 0.03 14.94
C ILE A 117 -4.35 1.34 14.64
N PHE A 118 -4.70 1.62 13.38
CA PHE A 118 -5.37 2.87 13.03
C PHE A 118 -6.79 2.98 13.61
N ARG A 119 -7.51 1.85 13.68
CA ARG A 119 -8.82 1.81 14.36
C ARG A 119 -8.68 2.08 15.85
N GLU A 120 -7.66 1.51 16.48
CA GLU A 120 -7.39 1.73 17.90
C GLU A 120 -7.01 3.18 18.18
N MET A 121 -6.19 3.79 17.32
CA MET A 121 -5.88 5.22 17.40
C MET A 121 -7.12 6.10 17.26
N LEU A 122 -7.98 5.83 16.28
CA LEU A 122 -9.23 6.58 16.12
C LEU A 122 -10.13 6.42 17.35
N SER A 123 -10.28 5.20 17.86
CA SER A 123 -11.05 4.93 19.07
C SER A 123 -10.49 5.69 20.27
N ALA A 124 -9.18 5.63 20.50
CA ALA A 124 -8.52 6.33 21.59
C ALA A 124 -8.71 7.85 21.48
N PHE A 125 -8.64 8.41 20.26
CA PHE A 125 -8.93 9.82 20.03
C PHE A 125 -10.39 10.18 20.35
N GLU A 126 -11.36 9.39 19.88
CA GLU A 126 -12.79 9.63 20.11
C GLU A 126 -13.18 9.50 21.59
N THR A 127 -12.55 8.57 22.33
CA THR A 127 -12.78 8.38 23.77
C THR A 127 -11.91 9.26 24.64
N SER A 128 -11.09 10.15 24.05
CA SER A 128 -10.14 11.01 24.77
C SER A 128 -9.12 10.23 25.63
N ASP A 129 -8.77 9.02 25.21
CA ASP A 129 -7.71 8.21 25.84
C ASP A 129 -6.34 8.62 25.28
N TRP A 130 -5.83 9.73 25.82
CA TRP A 130 -4.58 10.33 25.35
C TRP A 130 -3.34 9.51 25.68
N VAL A 131 -3.41 8.63 26.69
CA VAL A 131 -2.30 7.74 27.05
C VAL A 131 -2.17 6.68 25.96
N THR A 132 -3.24 5.95 25.68
CA THR A 132 -3.25 4.93 24.62
C THR A 132 -2.90 5.55 23.27
N LEU A 133 -3.47 6.70 22.91
CA LEU A 133 -3.13 7.38 21.66
C LEU A 133 -1.64 7.75 21.59
N SER A 134 -1.06 8.23 22.70
CA SER A 134 0.37 8.57 22.76
C SER A 134 1.27 7.35 22.60
N ASP A 135 0.89 6.24 23.22
CA ASP A 135 1.65 4.98 23.16
C ASP A 135 1.62 4.40 21.75
N LEU A 136 0.45 4.37 21.10
CA LEU A 136 0.31 3.93 19.70
C LEU A 136 1.18 4.78 18.76
N VAL A 137 1.17 6.11 18.92
CA VAL A 137 1.98 7.01 18.08
C VAL A 137 3.48 6.85 18.33
N GLN A 138 3.91 6.58 19.56
CA GLN A 138 5.33 6.50 19.91
C GLN A 138 5.95 5.13 19.69
N TYR A 139 5.17 4.07 19.83
CA TYR A 139 5.71 2.71 19.88
C TYR A 139 5.19 1.80 18.77
N GLU A 140 3.96 2.02 18.28
CA GLU A 140 3.38 1.16 17.23
C GLU A 140 3.53 1.77 15.82
N LEU A 141 3.35 3.08 15.67
CA LEU A 141 3.47 3.74 14.37
C LEU A 141 4.89 3.73 13.78
N PRO A 142 5.96 4.02 14.53
CA PRO A 142 7.31 4.05 13.96
C PRO A 142 7.73 2.73 13.31
N PRO A 143 7.65 1.56 13.97
CA PRO A 143 8.02 0.30 13.32
C PRO A 143 7.10 -0.03 12.15
N LEU A 144 5.80 0.29 12.22
CA LEU A 144 4.88 0.14 11.10
C LEU A 144 5.35 0.94 9.87
N PHE A 145 5.71 2.21 10.07
CA PHE A 145 6.14 3.11 9.00
C PHE A 145 7.49 2.70 8.43
N GLU A 146 8.42 2.23 9.25
CA GLU A 146 9.69 1.69 8.79
C GLU A 146 9.49 0.43 7.93
N GLU A 147 8.68 -0.52 8.39
CA GLU A 147 8.35 -1.73 7.64
C GLU A 147 7.62 -1.40 6.33
N GLY A 148 6.65 -0.49 6.38
CA GLY A 148 5.91 0.00 5.23
C GLY A 148 6.81 0.64 4.17
N LYS A 149 7.69 1.56 4.58
CA LYS A 149 8.68 2.20 3.69
C LYS A 149 9.62 1.19 3.06
N LYS A 150 10.10 0.23 3.85
CA LYS A 150 10.96 -0.86 3.34
C LYS A 150 10.23 -1.69 2.28
N GLY A 151 8.97 -2.04 2.52
CA GLY A 151 8.16 -2.80 1.57
C GLY A 151 7.93 -2.05 0.25
N LEU A 152 7.61 -0.76 0.33
CA LEU A 152 7.46 0.08 -0.85
C LEU A 152 8.77 0.23 -1.63
N SER A 153 9.90 0.40 -0.93
CA SER A 153 11.23 0.47 -1.54
C SER A 153 11.59 -0.82 -2.28
N GLU A 154 11.25 -1.99 -1.73
CA GLU A 154 11.44 -3.29 -2.39
C GLU A 154 10.64 -3.38 -3.70
N ILE A 155 9.38 -2.95 -3.69
CA ILE A 155 8.55 -2.91 -4.90
C ILE A 155 9.18 -1.99 -5.94
N ASN A 156 9.60 -0.79 -5.54
CA ASN A 156 10.23 0.16 -6.44
C ASN A 156 11.53 -0.39 -7.06
N GLY A 157 12.33 -1.11 -6.28
CA GLY A 157 13.52 -1.81 -6.78
C GLY A 157 13.18 -2.85 -7.86
N ARG A 158 12.18 -3.70 -7.62
CA ARG A 158 11.71 -4.68 -8.61
C ARG A 158 11.15 -4.02 -9.87
N LEU A 159 10.50 -2.88 -9.73
CA LEU A 159 9.95 -2.11 -10.86
C LEU A 159 11.04 -1.46 -11.74
N GLN A 160 12.26 -1.28 -11.23
CA GLN A 160 13.39 -0.78 -12.03
C GLN A 160 14.00 -1.85 -12.94
N GLU A 161 13.65 -3.13 -12.73
CA GLU A 161 14.14 -4.25 -13.54
C GLU A 161 13.32 -4.45 -14.84
N PHE A 162 12.23 -3.71 -15.01
CA PHE A 162 11.32 -3.75 -16.17
C PHE A 162 11.47 -2.52 -17.07
#